data_AF-A0A1I5CNH3-F1
#
_entry.id   AF-A0A1I5CNH3-F1
#
_cell.length_a   1.000
_cell.length_b   1.000
_cell.length_c   1.000
_cell.angle_alpha   90.00
_cell.angle_beta   90.00
_cell.angle_gamma   90.00
#
_symmetry.space_group_name_H-M   'P 1'
#
loop_
_entity.id
_entity.type
_entity.pdbx_description
1 polymer ?
#
loop_
_entity_poly.entity_id
_entity_poly.type
_entity_poly.pdbx_seq_one_letter_code
_entity_poly.pdbx_strand_id
1 'polypeptide(L)' 'MREYKITFHPINQSEAPVGPITVRAQWLDEAVDMALERMKIDYPDRSHDINDYKPNPHAVWRDLLE' A
#
# COMPACT_ATOMS: atom_id res chain seq x y z
N MET A 1 6.48 -3.69 -16.88
CA MET A 1 6.07 -3.93 -15.48
C MET A 1 6.42 -2.72 -14.62
N ARG A 2 5.68 -2.42 -13.54
CA ARG A 2 5.93 -1.27 -12.67
C ARG A 2 6.21 -1.70 -11.23
N GLU A 3 7.11 -0.99 -10.57
CA GLU A 3 7.30 -1.09 -9.12
C GLU A 3 6.54 0.06 -8.45
N TYR A 4 5.63 -0.27 -7.54
CA TYR A 4 4.87 0.68 -6.75
C TYR A 4 5.37 0.68 -5.31
N LYS A 5 5.51 1.86 -4.72
CA LYS A 5 5.72 2.11 -3.29
C LYS A 5 4.44 2.71 -2.74
N ILE A 6 3.72 1.93 -1.93
CA ILE A 6 2.38 2.26 -1.45
C ILE A 6 2.42 2.52 0.05
N THR A 7 1.93 3.69 0.47
CA THR A 7 1.78 4.07 1.87
C THR A 7 0.31 4.28 2.19
N PHE A 8 -0.20 3.52 3.15
CA PHE A 8 -1.57 3.61 3.62
C PHE A 8 -1.66 4.61 4.75
N HIS A 9 -2.50 5.63 4.57
CA HIS A 9 -2.72 6.68 5.58
C HIS A 9 -4.03 6.41 6.30
N PRO A 10 -4.01 6.13 7.62
CA PRO A 10 -5.23 5.90 8.38
C PRO A 10 -6.19 7.10 8.31
N ILE A 11 -7.48 6.84 8.39
CA ILE A 11 -8.50 7.90 8.56
C ILE A 11 -8.33 8.57 9.92
N ASN A 12 -8.04 7.78 10.96
CA ASN A 12 -7.70 8.30 12.27
C ASN A 12 -6.31 8.96 12.24
N GLN A 13 -6.28 10.29 12.33
CA GLN A 13 -5.05 11.08 12.28
C GLN A 13 -4.09 10.82 13.46
N SER A 14 -4.56 10.15 14.52
CA SER A 14 -3.72 9.75 15.65
C SER A 14 -2.83 8.54 15.34
N GLU A 15 -3.11 7.83 14.25
CA GLU A 15 -2.36 6.64 13.85
C GLU A 15 -1.27 6.97 12.85
N ALA A 16 -0.11 6.30 12.99
CA ALA A 16 0.99 6.44 12.05
C ALA A 16 0.62 5.87 10.66
N PRO A 17 1.19 6.37 9.56
CA PRO A 17 1.06 5.73 8.24
C PRO A 17 1.68 4.33 8.22
N VAL A 18 1.17 3.46 7.34
CA VAL A 18 1.70 2.10 7.15
C VAL A 18 2.37 2.01 5.78
N GLY A 19 3.67 1.71 5.77
CA GLY A 19 4.50 1.64 4.56
C GLY A 19 5.71 2.58 4.59
N PRO A 20 6.40 2.77 3.45
CA PRO A 20 6.01 2.32 2.12
C PRO A 20 6.20 0.81 1.91
N ILE A 21 5.15 0.13 1.42
CA ILE A 21 5.18 -1.26 0.98
C ILE A 21 5.54 -1.28 -0.50
N THR A 22 6.56 -2.04 -0.88
CA THR A 22 7.02 -2.13 -2.27
C THR A 22 6.48 -3.39 -2.94
N VAL A 23 5.77 -3.22 -4.05
CA VAL A 23 5.18 -4.32 -4.84
C VAL A 23 5.44 -4.11 -6.33
N ARG A 24 5.36 -5.20 -7.11
CA ARG A 24 5.46 -5.14 -8.56
C ARG A 24 4.12 -5.56 -9.15
N ALA A 25 3.54 -4.71 -9.98
CA ALA A 25 2.24 -4.93 -10.60
C ALA A 25 2.16 -4.23 -11.95
N GLN A 26 1.20 -4.60 -12.79
CA GLN A 26 0.95 -3.88 -14.03
C GLN A 26 0.12 -2.63 -13.78
N TRP A 27 -0.88 -2.72 -12.89
CA TRP A 27 -1.85 -1.67 -12.58
C TRP A 27 -1.77 -1.22 -11.12
N LEU A 28 -2.27 -0.02 -10.84
CA LEU A 28 -2.27 0.53 -9.48
C LEU A 28 -3.21 -0.26 -8.55
N ASP A 29 -4.40 -0.64 -9.02
CA ASP A 29 -5.37 -1.38 -8.20
C ASP A 29 -4.80 -2.73 -7.74
N GLU A 30 -4.19 -3.47 -8.67
CA GLU A 30 -3.46 -4.71 -8.37
C GLU A 30 -2.33 -4.47 -7.36
N ALA A 31 -1.58 -3.37 -7.52
CA ALA A 31 -0.53 -3.01 -6.58
C ALA A 31 -1.09 -2.75 -5.17
N VAL A 32 -2.23 -2.08 -5.06
CA VAL A 32 -2.89 -1.79 -3.76
C VAL A 32 -3.34 -3.08 -3.09
N ASP A 33 -3.98 -3.99 -3.82
CA ASP A 33 -4.39 -5.30 -3.30
C ASP A 33 -3.18 -6.12 -2.83
N MET A 34 -2.11 -6.16 -3.63
CA MET A 34 -0.88 -6.85 -3.23
C MET A 34 -0.22 -6.21 -2.00
N ALA A 35 -0.24 -4.87 -1.90
CA ALA A 35 0.32 -4.17 -0.77
C ALA A 35 -0.50 -4.38 0.52
N LEU A 36 -1.83 -4.51 0.42
CA LEU A 36 -2.70 -4.93 1.52
C LEU A 36 -2.38 -6.34 2.00
N GLU A 37 -2.24 -7.30 1.09
CA GLU A 37 -1.86 -8.67 1.46
C GLU A 37 -0.47 -8.71 2.12
N ARG A 38 0.48 -7.91 1.62
CA ARG A 38 1.81 -7.79 2.21
C ARG A 38 1.78 -7.14 3.59
N MET A 39 0.86 -6.20 3.80
CA MET A 39 0.66 -5.53 5.09
C MET A 39 0.28 -6.50 6.20
N LYS A 40 -0.54 -7.51 5.91
CA LYS A 40 -0.91 -8.55 6.89
C LYS A 40 0.32 -9.28 7.46
N ILE A 41 1.40 -9.36 6.68
CA ILE A 41 2.64 -10.03 7.06
C ILE A 41 3.60 -9.04 7.73
N ASP A 42 3.81 -7.87 7.13
CA ASP A 42 4.83 -6.91 7.56
C ASP A 42 4.35 -6.04 8.74
N TYR A 43 3.03 -5.89 8.90
CA TYR A 43 2.39 -5.07 9.93
C TYR A 43 1.14 -5.77 10.51
N PRO A 44 1.29 -6.90 11.22
CA PRO A 44 0.16 -7.68 11.73
C PRO A 44 -0.67 -6.93 12.78
N ASP A 45 -0.06 -5.98 13.51
CA ASP A 45 -0.72 -5.18 14.55
C ASP A 45 -1.55 -4.00 14.02
N ARG A 46 -1.63 -3.85 12.69
CA ARG A 46 -2.34 -2.73 12.03
C ARG A 46 -3.67 -3.21 11.46
N SER A 47 -4.61 -2.29 11.25
CA SER A 47 -5.84 -2.65 10.55
C SER A 47 -5.53 -3.11 9.12
N HIS A 48 -6.20 -4.17 8.68
CA HIS A 48 -6.10 -4.69 7.31
C HIS A 48 -7.35 -4.37 6.48
N ASP A 49 -8.30 -3.60 7.03
CA ASP A 49 -9.45 -3.10 6.28
C ASP A 49 -9.04 -1.87 5.49
N ILE A 50 -9.18 -1.92 4.16
CA ILE A 50 -8.90 -0.78 3.26
C ILE A 50 -9.75 0.45 3.63
N ASN A 51 -10.94 0.25 4.21
CA ASN A 51 -11.85 1.33 4.61
C ASN A 51 -11.37 2.08 5.86
N ASP A 52 -10.42 1.55 6.63
CA ASP A 52 -9.79 2.26 7.75
C ASP A 52 -8.72 3.26 7.28
N TYR A 53 -8.41 3.23 5.99
CA TYR A 53 -7.45 4.11 5.35
C TYR A 53 -8.15 5.13 4.46
N LYS A 54 -7.47 6.24 4.19
CA LYS A 54 -7.92 7.23 3.21
C LYS A 54 -8.14 6.54 1.86
N PRO A 55 -9.17 6.93 1.10
CA PRO A 55 -9.60 6.22 -0.11
C PRO A 55 -8.54 6.10 -1.20
N ASN A 56 -7.50 6.94 -1.17
CA ASN A 56 -6.36 6.85 -2.07
C ASN A 56 -5.08 6.72 -1.23
N PRO A 57 -4.44 5.54 -1.17
CA PRO A 57 -3.13 5.42 -0.56
C PRO A 57 -2.11 6.22 -1.36
N HIS A 58 -1.06 6.70 -0.69
CA HIS A 58 0.00 7.42 -1.37
C HIS A 58 0.85 6.40 -2.15
N ALA A 59 0.75 6.44 -3.48
CA ALA A 59 1.47 5.53 -4.37
C ALA A 59 2.44 6.29 -5.26
N VAL A 60 3.72 5.93 -5.18
CA VAL A 60 4.76 6.37 -6.11
C VAL A 60 5.20 5.16 -6.93
N TRP A 61 5.39 5.31 -8.23
CA TRP A 61 5.76 4.21 -9.10
C TRP A 61 6.94 4.54 -10.01
N ARG A 62 7.66 3.49 -10.41
CA ARG A 62 8.69 3.54 -11.46
C ARG A 62 8.49 2.42 -12.45
N ASP A 63 8.68 2.70 -13.75
CA ASP A 63 8.80 1.63 -14.73
C ASP A 63 10.05 0.82 -14.42
N LEU A 64 9.90 -0.50 -14.38
CA LEU A 64 11.03 -1.41 -14.43
C LEU A 64 11.26 -1.74 -15.90
N LEU A 65 12.37 -1.25 -16.45
CA LEU A 65 12.89 -1.75 -17.71
C LEU A 65 13.26 -3.22 -17.47
N GLU A 66 12.55 -4.11 -18.15
CA GLU A 66 12.85 -5.56 -18.16
C GLU A 66 14.26 -5.83 -18.70
#